data_AF-A0A1I2HQL7-F1
#
_entry.id   AF-A0A1I2HQL7-F1
#
_cell.length_a   1.000
_cell.length_b   1.000
_cell.length_c   1.000
_cell.angle_alpha   90.00
_cell.angle_beta   90.00
_cell.angle_gamma   90.00
#
_symmetry.space_group_name_H-M   'P 1'
#
loop_
_entity.id
_entity.type
_entity.pdbx_description
1 polymer ?
#
loop_
_entity_poly.entity_id
_entity_poly.type
_entity_poly.pdbx_seq_one_letter_code
_entity_poly.pdbx_strand_id
1 'polypeptide(L)'
;MVVAGNRAQDVGGAAYPAPAVADGADVDWVEVERRGRVTGLLLPALVVVLGACRVLLTGDYAGLHGAAARSLLLAVVGLVLAAPLAAATVPVLRALRDTAVRVQHALRAHVDPGPGLRARVDVLARRSLRLRWTGRALPLLPLSVLVQADWDGARALPAAVVLVVAYAVLAGWHHRQVAAASRWAADPPGPPRAGPPIPWWEPWLGGRRLLGLLAAYVLVVVVLTLAA
;
A
#
# COMPACT_ATOMS: atom_id res chain seq x y z
N MET A 1 -6.64 38.77 -7.92
CA MET A 1 -5.72 37.61 -7.89
C MET A 1 -6.38 36.49 -8.68
N VAL A 2 -6.10 36.44 -9.99
CA VAL A 2 -6.83 35.63 -10.97
C VAL A 2 -6.05 34.35 -11.22
N VAL A 3 -6.70 33.20 -11.02
CA VAL A 3 -6.14 31.87 -11.27
C VAL A 3 -6.07 31.66 -12.78
N ALA A 4 -4.86 31.69 -13.33
CA ALA A 4 -4.61 31.40 -14.73
C ALA A 4 -4.82 29.90 -15.00
N GLY A 5 -5.84 29.59 -15.81
CA GLY A 5 -6.13 28.26 -16.31
C GLY A 5 -5.08 27.79 -17.31
N ASN A 6 -4.53 26.60 -17.06
CA ASN A 6 -3.61 25.91 -17.95
C ASN A 6 -4.40 25.28 -19.12
N ARG A 7 -4.70 26.08 -20.15
CA ARG A 7 -5.07 25.57 -21.48
C ARG A 7 -3.77 25.26 -22.24
N ALA A 8 -3.35 24.00 -22.19
CA ALA A 8 -2.34 23.50 -23.11
C ALA A 8 -2.96 23.41 -24.52
N GLN A 9 -2.20 23.91 -25.49
CA GLN A 9 -2.58 24.23 -26.85
C GLN A 9 -2.89 23.00 -27.70
N ASP A 10 -3.91 23.14 -28.54
CA ASP A 10 -4.07 22.41 -29.79
C ASP A 10 -2.87 22.70 -30.70
N VAL A 11 -2.04 21.68 -30.96
CA VAL A 11 -1.07 21.69 -32.05
C VAL A 11 -1.58 20.71 -33.10
N GLY A 12 -2.25 21.26 -34.12
CA GLY A 12 -2.50 20.57 -35.37
C GLY A 12 -1.24 20.55 -36.23
N GLY A 13 -0.93 19.39 -36.84
CA GLY A 13 0.03 19.30 -37.94
C GLY A 13 0.77 17.97 -38.03
N ALA A 14 0.52 17.25 -39.12
CA ALA A 14 1.18 16.04 -39.63
C ALA A 14 0.65 14.69 -39.11
N ALA A 15 -0.35 14.17 -39.85
CA ALA A 15 -0.77 12.77 -39.83
C ALA A 15 0.37 11.88 -40.35
N TYR A 16 1.26 11.47 -39.46
CA TYR A 16 2.02 10.25 -39.66
C TYR A 16 1.02 9.08 -39.63
N PRO A 17 1.05 8.14 -40.60
CA PRO A 17 0.32 6.89 -40.45
C PRO A 17 0.87 6.21 -39.19
N ALA A 18 0.04 6.17 -38.15
CA ALA A 18 0.39 5.51 -36.91
C ALA A 18 0.78 4.07 -37.26
N PRO A 19 1.99 3.59 -36.88
CA PRO A 19 2.29 2.18 -37.02
C PRO A 19 1.18 1.43 -36.27
N ALA A 20 0.57 0.44 -36.93
CA ALA A 20 -0.45 -0.41 -36.36
C ALA A 20 0.07 -0.95 -35.01
N VAL A 21 -0.40 -0.33 -33.92
CA VAL A 21 -0.06 -0.72 -32.57
C VAL A 21 -0.71 -2.08 -32.39
N ALA A 22 0.11 -3.13 -32.46
CA ALA A 22 -0.31 -4.50 -32.23
C ALA A 22 -1.18 -4.54 -30.96
N ASP A 23 -2.40 -5.07 -31.12
CA ASP A 23 -3.44 -5.22 -30.12
C ASP A 23 -2.89 -5.57 -28.74
N GLY A 24 -2.70 -4.54 -27.91
CA GLY A 24 -2.80 -4.73 -26.48
C GLY A 24 -4.25 -5.04 -26.23
N ALA A 25 -4.57 -6.31 -25.94
CA ALA A 25 -5.93 -6.78 -25.65
C ALA A 25 -6.74 -5.68 -24.96
N ASP A 26 -7.84 -5.25 -25.58
CA ASP A 26 -8.66 -4.13 -25.11
C ASP A 26 -9.07 -4.40 -23.65
N VAL A 27 -8.35 -3.78 -22.71
CA VAL A 27 -8.57 -4.02 -21.30
C VAL A 27 -9.83 -3.27 -20.92
N ASP A 28 -10.85 -4.03 -20.51
CA ASP A 28 -12.06 -3.46 -19.92
C ASP A 28 -11.72 -2.82 -18.55
N TRP A 29 -11.31 -1.55 -18.60
CA TRP A 29 -10.97 -0.76 -17.42
C TRP A 29 -12.15 -0.54 -16.50
N VAL A 30 -13.39 -0.60 -16.99
CA VAL A 30 -14.61 -0.45 -16.18
C VAL A 30 -14.80 -1.67 -15.29
N GLU A 31 -14.62 -2.87 -15.84
CA GLU A 31 -14.67 -4.10 -15.05
C GLU A 31 -13.49 -4.20 -14.07
N VAL A 32 -12.30 -3.77 -14.47
CA VAL A 32 -11.14 -3.67 -13.57
C VAL A 32 -11.43 -2.75 -12.38
N GLU A 33 -12.03 -1.59 -12.62
CA GLU A 33 -12.45 -0.68 -11.55
C GLU A 33 -13.51 -1.30 -10.65
N ARG A 34 -14.51 -1.98 -11.23
CA ARG A 34 -15.55 -2.65 -10.47
C ARG A 34 -14.98 -3.71 -9.53
N ARG A 35 -14.10 -4.58 -10.03
CA ARG A 35 -13.40 -5.60 -9.20
C ARG A 35 -12.45 -4.96 -8.20
N GLY A 36 -11.79 -3.87 -8.59
CA GLY A 36 -10.91 -3.09 -7.74
C GLY A 36 -11.62 -2.50 -6.52
N ARG A 37 -12.88 -2.08 -6.66
CA ARG A 37 -13.69 -1.58 -5.53
C ARG A 37 -13.94 -2.66 -4.47
N VAL A 38 -14.26 -3.88 -4.89
CA VAL A 38 -14.50 -5.01 -3.97
C VAL A 38 -13.20 -5.44 -3.31
N THR A 39 -12.16 -5.67 -4.11
CA THR A 39 -10.85 -6.11 -3.60
C THR A 39 -10.13 -5.04 -2.79
N GLY A 40 -10.43 -3.76 -3.02
CA GLY A 40 -9.90 -2.62 -2.26
C GLY A 40 -10.28 -2.62 -0.77
N LEU A 41 -11.31 -3.37 -0.38
CA LEU A 41 -11.73 -3.53 1.03
C LEU A 41 -10.93 -4.61 1.77
N LEU A 42 -10.21 -5.49 1.06
CA LEU A 42 -9.49 -6.60 1.68
C LEU A 42 -8.36 -6.12 2.60
N LEU A 43 -7.57 -5.13 2.15
CA LEU A 43 -6.48 -4.59 2.97
C LEU A 43 -7.00 -3.84 4.23
N PRO A 44 -7.99 -2.93 4.11
CA PRO A 44 -8.75 -2.40 5.25
C PRO A 44 -9.24 -3.48 6.24
N ALA A 45 -9.93 -4.51 5.74
CA ALA A 45 -10.46 -5.58 6.57
C ALA A 45 -9.33 -6.35 7.28
N LEU A 46 -8.22 -6.59 6.58
CA LEU A 46 -7.05 -7.25 7.15
C LEU A 46 -6.43 -6.42 8.29
N VAL A 47 -6.33 -5.09 8.14
CA VAL A 47 -5.85 -4.20 9.21
C VAL A 47 -6.75 -4.29 10.45
N VAL A 48 -8.06 -4.32 10.26
CA VAL A 48 -9.04 -4.49 11.35
C VAL A 48 -8.87 -5.84 12.04
N VAL A 49 -8.77 -6.93 11.27
CA VAL A 49 -8.56 -8.28 11.82
C VAL A 49 -7.27 -8.35 12.63
N LEU A 50 -6.16 -7.81 12.11
CA LEU A 50 -4.88 -7.77 12.83
C LEU A 50 -4.98 -6.97 14.13
N GLY A 51 -5.68 -5.84 14.13
CA GLY A 51 -5.90 -5.05 15.34
C GLY A 51 -6.78 -5.75 16.36
N ALA A 52 -7.85 -6.42 15.92
CA ALA A 52 -8.72 -7.21 16.77
C ALA A 52 -7.98 -8.40 17.41
N CYS A 53 -7.21 -9.14 16.63
CA CYS A 53 -6.34 -10.21 17.15
C CYS A 53 -5.37 -9.69 18.20
N ARG A 54 -4.75 -8.52 17.98
CA ARG A 54 -3.85 -7.92 18.97
C ARG A 54 -4.57 -7.62 20.29
N VAL A 55 -5.73 -6.97 20.23
CA VAL A 55 -6.54 -6.65 21.43
C VAL A 55 -6.99 -7.92 22.16
N LEU A 56 -7.38 -8.96 21.42
CA LEU A 56 -7.80 -10.24 22.00
C LEU A 56 -6.64 -11.00 22.67
N LEU A 57 -5.44 -10.90 22.10
CA LEU A 57 -4.25 -11.60 22.60
C LEU A 57 -3.58 -10.88 23.76
N THR A 58 -3.52 -9.54 23.72
CA THR A 58 -2.69 -8.77 24.67
C THR A 58 -3.51 -7.92 25.63
N GLY A 59 -4.81 -7.76 25.38
CA GLY A 59 -5.63 -6.76 26.08
C GLY A 59 -5.33 -5.31 25.67
N ASP A 60 -4.34 -5.10 24.80
CA ASP A 60 -3.74 -3.80 24.53
C ASP A 60 -3.75 -3.40 23.06
N TYR A 61 -3.77 -2.08 22.82
CA TYR A 61 -3.65 -1.50 21.49
C TYR A 61 -2.96 -0.14 21.55
N ALA A 62 -1.82 0.00 20.85
CA ALA A 62 -1.04 1.24 20.80
C ALA A 62 -0.69 1.85 22.18
N GLY A 63 -0.39 1.00 23.17
CA GLY A 63 -0.05 1.43 24.54
C GLY A 63 -1.25 1.71 25.45
N LEU A 64 -2.47 1.64 24.92
CA LEU A 64 -3.70 1.67 25.72
C LEU A 64 -4.11 0.26 26.13
N HIS A 65 -4.71 0.13 27.31
CA HIS A 65 -5.11 -1.14 27.90
C HIS A 65 -6.64 -1.22 28.05
N GLY A 66 -7.18 -2.44 28.01
CA GLY A 66 -8.57 -2.74 28.39
C GLY A 66 -9.64 -2.01 27.56
N ALA A 67 -10.53 -1.26 28.21
CA ALA A 67 -11.64 -0.56 27.54
C ALA A 67 -11.16 0.53 26.58
N ALA A 68 -10.07 1.23 26.92
CA ALA A 68 -9.48 2.26 26.08
C ALA A 68 -8.94 1.66 24.77
N ALA A 69 -8.24 0.52 24.85
CA ALA A 69 -7.78 -0.24 23.67
C ALA A 69 -8.93 -0.62 22.73
N ARG A 70 -10.05 -1.10 23.28
CA ARG A 70 -11.24 -1.46 22.51
C ARG A 70 -11.89 -0.24 21.85
N SER A 71 -11.99 0.88 22.56
CA SER A 71 -12.55 2.11 22.02
C SER A 71 -11.72 2.66 20.86
N LEU A 72 -10.38 2.62 20.99
CA LEU A 72 -9.46 3.01 19.92
C LEU A 72 -9.59 2.09 18.70
N LEU A 73 -9.67 0.76 18.93
CA LEU A 73 -9.91 -0.18 17.84
C LEU A 73 -11.23 0.11 17.12
N LEU A 74 -12.33 0.36 17.84
CA LEU A 74 -13.61 0.73 17.24
C LEU A 74 -13.52 2.04 16.44
N ALA A 75 -12.79 3.04 16.95
CA ALA A 75 -12.55 4.29 16.23
C ALA A 75 -11.76 4.06 14.93
N VAL A 76 -10.71 3.21 14.98
CA VAL A 76 -9.95 2.81 13.79
C VAL A 76 -10.84 2.08 12.79
N VAL A 77 -11.67 1.14 13.24
CA VAL A 77 -12.66 0.46 12.39
C VAL A 77 -13.59 1.46 11.73
N GLY A 78 -14.15 2.39 12.50
CA GLY A 78 -15.02 3.46 12.01
C GLY A 78 -14.32 4.31 10.94
N LEU A 79 -13.07 4.72 11.18
CA LEU A 79 -12.28 5.50 10.21
C LEU A 79 -11.98 4.70 8.93
N VAL A 80 -11.61 3.43 9.08
CA VAL A 80 -11.33 2.51 7.97
C VAL A 80 -12.57 2.29 7.10
N LEU A 81 -13.76 2.20 7.71
CA LEU A 81 -15.05 2.10 7.00
C LEU A 81 -15.54 3.45 6.44
N ALA A 82 -15.17 4.57 7.05
CA ALA A 82 -15.50 5.90 6.54
C ALA A 82 -14.79 6.20 5.22
N ALA A 83 -13.57 5.70 5.00
CA ALA A 83 -12.82 5.94 3.76
C ALA A 83 -13.55 5.46 2.49
N PRO A 84 -14.04 4.20 2.37
CA PRO A 84 -14.80 3.77 1.20
C PRO A 84 -16.14 4.50 1.05
N LEU A 85 -16.79 4.89 2.16
CA LEU A 85 -18.00 5.70 2.14
C LEU A 85 -17.73 7.11 1.59
N ALA A 86 -16.67 7.76 2.06
CA ALA A 86 -16.22 9.05 1.56
C ALA A 86 -15.83 8.98 0.07
N ALA A 87 -15.19 7.89 -0.36
CA ALA A 87 -14.91 7.65 -1.77
C ALA A 87 -16.18 7.39 -2.61
N ALA A 88 -17.27 6.94 -1.99
CA ALA A 88 -18.56 6.78 -2.65
C ALA A 88 -19.30 8.11 -2.79
N THR A 89 -19.13 9.06 -1.86
CA THR A 89 -19.86 10.34 -1.87
C THR A 89 -19.07 11.47 -2.52
N VAL A 90 -17.75 11.50 -2.39
CA VAL A 90 -16.90 12.58 -2.88
C VAL A 90 -16.31 12.23 -4.25
N PRO A 91 -16.64 12.98 -5.32
CA PRO A 91 -16.23 12.63 -6.69
C PRO A 91 -14.71 12.65 -6.88
N VAL A 92 -14.01 13.56 -6.20
CA VAL A 92 -12.55 13.66 -6.24
C VAL A 92 -11.90 12.40 -5.66
N LEU A 93 -12.39 11.91 -4.51
CA LEU A 93 -11.87 10.68 -3.88
C LEU A 93 -12.17 9.45 -4.73
N ARG A 94 -13.32 9.42 -5.38
CA ARG A 94 -13.69 8.37 -6.33
C ARG A 94 -12.69 8.30 -7.49
N ALA A 95 -12.43 9.43 -8.13
CA ALA A 95 -11.48 9.51 -9.25
C ALA A 95 -10.05 9.12 -8.83
N LEU A 96 -9.61 9.52 -7.63
CA LEU A 96 -8.32 9.11 -7.08
C LEU A 96 -8.25 7.60 -6.84
N ARG A 97 -9.31 7.00 -6.29
CA ARG A 97 -9.40 5.56 -6.07
C ARG A 97 -9.36 4.79 -7.38
N ASP A 98 -10.17 5.20 -8.36
CA ASP A 98 -10.26 4.52 -9.64
C ASP A 98 -8.91 4.61 -10.39
N THR A 99 -8.25 5.76 -10.31
CA THR A 99 -6.87 5.89 -10.82
C THR A 99 -5.89 4.96 -10.10
N ALA A 100 -5.96 4.86 -8.78
CA ALA A 100 -5.10 3.95 -8.02
C ALA A 100 -5.34 2.48 -8.40
N VAL A 101 -6.59 2.10 -8.66
CA VAL A 101 -6.94 0.76 -9.15
C VAL A 101 -6.34 0.50 -10.52
N ARG A 102 -6.50 1.43 -11.48
CA ARG A 102 -5.89 1.29 -12.83
C ARG A 102 -4.38 1.15 -12.76
N VAL A 103 -3.72 1.99 -11.96
CA VAL A 103 -2.25 1.95 -11.76
C VAL A 103 -1.81 0.61 -11.14
N GLN A 104 -2.52 0.12 -10.12
CA GLN A 104 -2.21 -1.17 -9.51
C GLN A 104 -2.46 -2.35 -10.45
N HIS A 105 -3.55 -2.28 -11.22
CA HIS A 105 -3.88 -3.32 -12.19
C HIS A 105 -2.83 -3.37 -13.31
N ALA A 106 -2.50 -2.22 -13.90
CA ALA A 106 -1.44 -2.11 -14.90
C ALA A 106 -0.12 -2.69 -14.42
N LEU A 107 0.28 -2.39 -13.17
CA LEU A 107 1.49 -2.97 -12.57
C LEU A 107 1.43 -4.50 -12.48
N ARG A 108 0.31 -5.06 -12.01
CA ARG A 108 0.16 -6.51 -11.77
C ARG A 108 -0.02 -7.31 -13.05
N ALA A 109 -0.86 -6.80 -13.94
CA ALA A 109 -1.20 -7.40 -15.23
C ALA A 109 -0.15 -7.10 -16.30
N HIS A 110 0.78 -6.18 -16.03
CA HIS A 110 1.84 -5.81 -16.95
C HIS A 110 1.30 -5.24 -18.28
N VAL A 111 0.29 -4.38 -18.17
CA VAL A 111 -0.37 -3.73 -19.30
C VAL A 111 -0.09 -2.23 -19.29
N ASP A 112 -0.01 -1.62 -20.47
CA ASP A 112 0.13 -0.17 -20.61
C ASP A 112 -1.18 0.56 -20.23
N PRO A 113 -1.18 1.40 -19.18
CA PRO A 113 -2.37 2.17 -18.78
C PRO A 113 -2.59 3.45 -19.60
N GLY A 114 -1.74 3.72 -20.59
CA GLY A 114 -1.76 4.94 -21.40
C GLY A 114 -0.89 6.07 -20.85
N PRO A 115 -0.68 7.14 -21.65
CA PRO A 115 0.36 8.14 -21.44
C PRO A 115 0.26 8.88 -20.10
N GLY A 116 -0.96 9.17 -19.61
CA GLY A 116 -1.16 9.91 -18.36
C GLY A 116 -0.87 9.12 -17.07
N LEU A 117 -0.81 7.79 -17.14
CA LEU A 117 -0.71 6.92 -15.97
C LEU A 117 0.60 6.12 -15.90
N ARG A 118 1.31 5.94 -17.02
CA ARG A 118 2.64 5.29 -17.10
C ARG A 118 3.60 5.76 -16.01
N ALA A 119 3.79 7.08 -15.90
CA ALA A 119 4.68 7.67 -14.89
C ALA A 119 4.26 7.34 -13.44
N ARG A 120 2.95 7.22 -13.17
CA ARG A 120 2.44 6.84 -11.85
C ARG A 120 2.73 5.38 -11.53
N VAL A 121 2.64 4.49 -12.53
CA VAL A 121 3.05 3.08 -12.37
C VAL A 121 4.55 2.98 -12.13
N ASP A 122 5.37 3.75 -12.85
CA ASP A 122 6.83 3.77 -12.66
C ASP A 122 7.20 4.21 -11.24
N VAL A 123 6.53 5.24 -10.70
CA VAL A 123 6.70 5.67 -9.31
C VAL A 123 6.26 4.58 -8.33
N LEU A 124 5.13 3.92 -8.58
CA LEU A 124 4.63 2.84 -7.72
C LEU A 124 5.57 1.62 -7.71
N ALA A 125 6.04 1.19 -8.87
CA ALA A 125 6.99 0.09 -9.01
C ALA A 125 8.29 0.39 -8.24
N ARG A 126 8.84 1.59 -8.44
CA ARG A 126 10.05 2.05 -7.75
C ARG A 126 9.88 2.07 -6.22
N ARG A 127 8.78 2.65 -5.72
CA ARG A 127 8.47 2.67 -4.28
C ARG A 127 8.33 1.26 -3.73
N SER A 128 7.66 0.36 -4.45
CA SER A 128 7.46 -1.03 -4.03
C SER A 128 8.78 -1.79 -3.91
N LEU A 129 9.71 -1.60 -4.86
CA LEU A 129 11.05 -2.16 -4.81
C LEU A 129 11.89 -1.60 -3.65
N ARG A 130 11.77 -0.31 -3.35
CA ARG A 130 12.43 0.30 -2.19
C ARG A 130 11.89 -0.25 -0.87
N LEU A 131 10.60 -0.50 -0.80
CA LEU A 131 9.94 -1.07 0.37
C LEU A 131 10.01 -2.61 0.43
N ARG A 132 10.79 -3.28 -0.45
CA ARG A 132 10.91 -4.75 -0.41
C ARG A 132 11.41 -5.29 0.94
N TRP A 133 12.19 -4.49 1.67
CA TRP A 133 12.73 -4.87 2.97
C TRP A 133 11.65 -4.95 4.06
N THR A 134 10.54 -4.20 3.95
CA THR A 134 9.44 -4.27 4.93
C THR A 134 8.82 -5.66 4.94
N GLY A 135 8.76 -6.33 3.79
CA GLY A 135 8.32 -7.72 3.69
C GLY A 135 9.20 -8.68 4.49
N ARG A 136 10.50 -8.39 4.66
CA ARG A 136 11.41 -9.19 5.51
C ARG A 136 11.24 -8.92 6.99
N ALA A 137 10.86 -7.71 7.36
CA ALA A 137 10.55 -7.34 8.75
C ALA A 137 9.14 -7.78 9.17
N LEU A 138 8.26 -8.05 8.22
CA LEU A 138 6.84 -8.40 8.45
C LEU A 138 6.64 -9.53 9.48
N PRO A 139 7.44 -10.63 9.50
CA PRO A 139 7.29 -11.71 10.49
C PRO A 139 7.62 -11.30 11.93
N LEU A 140 8.38 -10.22 12.15
CA LEU A 140 8.72 -9.77 13.50
C LEU A 140 7.50 -9.22 14.25
N LEU A 141 6.54 -8.63 13.53
CA LEU A 141 5.34 -8.06 14.11
C LEU A 141 4.43 -9.12 14.78
N PRO A 142 4.02 -10.22 14.11
CA PRO A 142 3.22 -11.24 14.78
C PRO A 142 3.99 -11.91 15.91
N LEU A 143 5.29 -12.15 15.76
CA LEU A 143 6.11 -12.72 16.84
C LEU A 143 6.10 -11.82 18.08
N SER A 144 6.26 -10.51 17.92
CA SER A 144 6.19 -9.58 19.05
C SER A 144 4.83 -9.63 19.78
N VAL A 145 3.73 -9.82 19.05
CA VAL A 145 2.38 -9.93 19.63
C VAL A 145 2.20 -11.26 20.35
N LEU A 146 2.67 -12.37 19.76
CA LEU A 146 2.57 -13.70 20.34
C LEU A 146 3.38 -13.85 21.63
N VAL A 147 4.53 -13.18 21.72
CA VAL A 147 5.35 -13.14 22.95
C VAL A 147 4.64 -12.37 24.08
N GLN A 148 3.86 -11.35 23.74
CA GLN A 148 3.08 -10.55 24.68
C GLN A 148 1.68 -11.12 24.97
N ALA A 149 1.32 -12.24 24.33
CA ALA A 149 -0.04 -12.76 24.42
C ALA A 149 -0.31 -13.36 25.81
N ASP A 150 -1.49 -13.05 26.34
CA ASP A 150 -2.10 -13.74 27.46
C ASP A 150 -2.70 -15.07 26.96
N TRP A 151 -1.99 -16.16 27.25
CA TRP A 151 -2.33 -17.49 26.78
C TRP A 151 -3.39 -18.19 27.64
N ASP A 152 -3.75 -17.62 28.80
CA ASP A 152 -4.72 -18.22 29.73
C ASP A 152 -6.16 -18.05 29.23
N GLY A 153 -6.40 -17.14 28.28
CA GLY A 153 -7.71 -16.89 27.70
C GLY A 153 -8.14 -17.95 26.66
N ALA A 154 -9.39 -18.44 26.77
CA ALA A 154 -9.98 -19.40 25.82
C ALA A 154 -9.99 -18.94 24.34
N ARG A 155 -9.78 -17.64 24.08
CA ARG A 155 -9.73 -17.05 22.73
C ARG A 155 -8.31 -16.86 22.20
N ALA A 156 -7.28 -17.11 23.00
CA ALA A 156 -5.89 -16.84 22.63
C ALA A 156 -5.45 -17.68 21.43
N LEU A 157 -5.65 -19.00 21.48
CA LEU A 157 -5.26 -19.91 20.40
C LEU A 157 -5.94 -19.60 19.06
N PRO A 158 -7.28 -19.45 18.94
CA PRO A 158 -7.89 -19.09 17.67
C PRO A 158 -7.47 -17.70 17.18
N ALA A 159 -7.28 -16.72 18.08
CA ALA A 159 -6.80 -15.39 17.70
C ALA A 159 -5.36 -15.42 17.17
N ALA A 160 -4.49 -16.23 17.75
CA ALA A 160 -3.12 -16.45 17.30
C ALA A 160 -3.08 -17.10 15.91
N VAL A 161 -3.91 -18.11 15.66
CA VAL A 161 -4.03 -18.73 14.33
C VAL A 161 -4.48 -17.70 13.28
N VAL A 162 -5.53 -16.93 13.57
CA VAL A 162 -6.02 -15.88 12.66
C VAL A 162 -4.93 -14.83 12.41
N LEU A 163 -4.20 -14.41 13.45
CA LEU A 163 -3.09 -13.47 13.34
C LEU A 163 -2.00 -13.99 12.38
N VAL A 164 -1.54 -15.23 12.58
CA VAL A 164 -0.49 -15.84 11.75
C VAL A 164 -0.96 -15.98 10.30
N VAL A 165 -2.18 -16.45 10.08
CA VAL A 165 -2.77 -16.58 8.73
C VAL A 165 -2.88 -15.21 8.05
N ALA A 166 -3.37 -14.19 8.77
CA ALA A 166 -3.48 -12.83 8.25
C ALA A 166 -2.12 -12.26 7.83
N TYR A 167 -1.08 -12.47 8.64
CA TYR A 167 0.28 -12.06 8.29
C TYR A 167 0.87 -12.85 7.12
N ALA A 168 0.60 -14.15 7.01
CA ALA A 168 1.02 -14.96 5.86
C ALA A 168 0.37 -14.48 4.56
N VAL A 169 -0.93 -14.16 4.59
CA VAL A 169 -1.65 -13.55 3.46
C VAL A 169 -1.05 -12.21 3.08
N LEU A 170 -0.76 -11.35 4.07
CA LEU A 170 -0.12 -10.05 3.84
C LEU A 170 1.28 -10.19 3.22
N ALA A 171 2.09 -11.12 3.72
CA ALA A 171 3.42 -11.43 3.19
C ALA A 171 3.35 -11.93 1.74
N GLY A 172 2.43 -12.85 1.45
CA GLY A 172 2.20 -13.36 0.09
C GLY A 172 1.74 -12.26 -0.87
N TRP A 173 0.83 -11.39 -0.43
CA TRP A 173 0.40 -10.22 -1.20
C TRP A 173 1.56 -9.26 -1.48
N HIS A 174 2.36 -8.93 -0.45
CA HIS A 174 3.53 -8.05 -0.59
C HIS A 174 4.57 -8.63 -1.55
N HIS A 175 4.88 -9.93 -1.43
CA HIS A 175 5.81 -10.61 -2.31
C HIS A 175 5.36 -10.55 -3.78
N ARG A 176 4.08 -10.81 -4.06
CA ARG A 176 3.50 -10.69 -5.41
C ARG A 176 3.60 -9.26 -5.95
N GLN A 177 3.39 -8.24 -5.11
CA GLN A 177 3.51 -6.84 -5.50
C GLN A 177 4.96 -6.46 -5.83
N VAL A 178 5.92 -6.92 -5.04
CA VAL A 178 7.36 -6.71 -5.32
C VAL A 178 7.78 -7.42 -6.61
N ALA A 179 7.30 -8.63 -6.85
CA ALA A 179 7.56 -9.36 -8.10
C ALA A 179 6.94 -8.68 -9.33
N ALA A 180 5.72 -8.15 -9.21
CA ALA A 180 5.11 -7.35 -10.26
C ALA A 180 5.93 -6.07 -10.54
N ALA A 181 6.37 -5.39 -9.48
CA ALA A 181 7.21 -4.21 -9.60
C ALA A 181 8.59 -4.48 -10.21
N SER A 182 9.21 -5.61 -9.90
CA SER A 182 10.49 -5.99 -10.52
C SER A 182 10.34 -6.28 -12.00
N ARG A 183 9.26 -6.98 -12.39
CA ARG A 183 8.94 -7.23 -13.81
C ARG A 183 8.73 -5.92 -14.56
N TRP A 184 7.91 -5.03 -14.02
CA TRP A 184 7.66 -3.71 -14.61
C TRP A 184 8.93 -2.86 -14.76
N ALA A 185 9.81 -2.88 -13.75
CA ALA A 185 11.05 -2.12 -13.80
C ALA A 185 12.07 -2.68 -14.80
N ALA A 186 12.05 -3.99 -15.04
CA ALA A 186 12.95 -4.64 -16.00
C ALA A 186 12.49 -4.47 -17.44
N ASP A 187 11.17 -4.51 -17.67
CA ASP A 187 10.57 -4.43 -19.00
C ASP A 187 9.27 -3.62 -18.92
N PRO A 188 9.30 -2.28 -18.98
CA PRO A 188 8.09 -1.47 -18.87
C PRO A 188 7.28 -1.52 -20.18
N PRO A 189 5.97 -1.83 -20.14
CA PRO A 189 5.16 -1.85 -21.35
C PRO A 189 4.96 -0.45 -21.94
N GLY A 190 4.79 -0.44 -23.26
CA GLY A 190 4.64 0.76 -24.08
C GLY A 190 5.97 1.23 -24.71
N PRO A 191 5.98 2.40 -25.36
CA PRO A 191 7.17 2.93 -26.01
C PRO A 191 8.28 3.24 -25.00
N PRO A 192 9.57 3.16 -25.42
CA PRO A 192 10.70 3.56 -24.59
C PRO A 192 10.52 4.98 -24.04
N ARG A 193 10.79 5.15 -22.75
CA ARG A 193 10.64 6.44 -22.06
C ARG A 193 11.69 6.61 -20.98
N ALA A 194 12.07 7.86 -20.71
CA ALA A 194 12.85 8.19 -19.54
C ALA A 194 12.00 7.97 -18.27
N GLY A 195 12.59 7.37 -17.25
CA GLY A 195 11.92 7.19 -15.97
C GLY A 195 11.69 8.54 -15.25
N PRO A 196 10.68 8.63 -14.37
CA PRO A 196 10.43 9.86 -13.60
C PRO A 196 11.64 10.20 -12.70
N PRO A 197 11.85 11.50 -12.40
CA PRO A 197 12.95 11.96 -11.55
C PRO A 197 12.82 11.40 -10.13
N ILE A 198 13.96 11.19 -9.47
CA ILE A 198 14.03 10.69 -8.09
C ILE A 198 13.95 11.87 -7.12
N PRO A 199 12.90 12.01 -6.30
CA PRO A 199 12.88 12.97 -5.22
C PRO A 199 13.99 12.72 -4.19
N TRP A 200 14.52 13.80 -3.62
CA TRP A 200 15.67 13.80 -2.69
C TRP A 200 15.42 13.01 -1.39
N TRP A 201 14.16 12.86 -0.96
CA TRP A 201 13.78 12.07 0.22
C TRP A 201 13.66 10.56 -0.06
N GLU A 202 13.46 10.16 -1.32
CA GLU A 202 13.21 8.76 -1.69
C GLU A 202 14.35 7.78 -1.31
N PRO A 203 15.65 8.18 -1.36
CA PRO A 203 16.76 7.38 -0.86
C PRO A 203 16.67 7.02 0.63
N TRP A 204 15.99 7.82 1.44
CA TRP A 204 15.90 7.63 2.90
C TRP A 204 14.89 6.56 3.30
N LEU A 205 13.92 6.25 2.44
CA LEU A 205 12.91 5.20 2.68
C LEU A 205 13.41 3.78 2.36
N GLY A 206 14.61 3.65 1.79
CA GLY A 206 15.15 2.38 1.32
C GLY A 206 16.15 1.72 2.28
N GLY A 207 15.87 0.47 2.66
CA GLY A 207 16.87 -0.50 3.12
C GLY A 207 17.64 -0.11 4.39
N ARG A 208 18.99 -0.20 4.32
CA ARG A 208 19.90 -0.04 5.46
C ARG A 208 19.83 1.33 6.14
N ARG A 209 19.48 2.40 5.40
CA ARG A 209 19.40 3.75 5.96
C ARG A 209 18.23 3.91 6.91
N LEU A 210 17.05 3.41 6.52
CA LEU A 210 15.90 3.43 7.42
C LEU A 210 16.11 2.47 8.61
N LEU A 211 16.71 1.30 8.38
CA LEU A 211 17.08 0.40 9.48
C LEU A 211 18.09 1.05 10.44
N GLY A 212 19.07 1.79 9.92
CA GLY A 212 20.01 2.57 10.73
C GLY A 212 19.33 3.67 11.52
N LEU A 213 18.36 4.38 10.92
CA LEU A 213 17.55 5.39 11.62
C LEU A 213 16.68 4.76 12.71
N LEU A 214 16.04 3.61 12.43
CA LEU A 214 15.26 2.86 13.41
C LEU A 214 16.16 2.36 14.56
N ALA A 215 17.33 1.81 14.25
CA ALA A 215 18.28 1.35 15.25
C ALA A 215 18.79 2.51 16.11
N ALA A 216 19.12 3.65 15.50
CA ALA A 216 19.51 4.87 16.21
C ALA A 216 18.38 5.38 17.12
N TYR A 217 17.14 5.40 16.63
CA TYR A 217 15.97 5.76 17.42
C TYR A 217 15.78 4.82 18.62
N VAL A 218 15.83 3.51 18.41
CA VAL A 218 15.74 2.51 19.49
C VAL A 218 16.85 2.71 20.51
N LEU A 219 18.09 2.92 20.07
CA LEU A 219 19.24 3.15 20.94
C LEU A 219 19.06 4.42 21.79
N VAL A 220 18.59 5.52 21.19
CA VAL A 220 18.27 6.77 21.92
C VAL A 220 17.19 6.52 22.96
N VAL A 221 16.11 5.84 22.62
CA VAL A 221 15.03 5.51 23.57
C VAL A 221 15.57 4.68 24.73
N VAL A 222 16.37 3.64 24.46
CA VAL A 222 16.98 2.79 25.50
C VAL A 222 17.88 3.60 26.43
N VAL A 223 18.78 4.42 25.89
CA VAL A 223 19.68 5.27 26.69
C VAL A 223 18.89 6.23 27.59
N LEU A 224 17.86 6.88 27.04
CA LEU A 224 17.02 7.80 27.82
C LEU A 224 16.24 7.07 28.92
N THR A 225 15.74 5.86 28.66
CA THR A 225 15.03 5.07 29.68
C THR A 225 15.94 4.52 30.77
N LEU A 226 17.21 4.25 30.49
CA LEU A 226 18.18 3.77 31.49
C LEU A 226 18.78 4.91 32.32
N ALA A 227 18.74 6.14 31.81
CA ALA A 227 19.25 7.33 32.48
C ALA A 227 18.20 8.04 33.37
N ALA A 228 16.94 7.62 33.31
CA ALA A 228 15.84 8.13 34.13
C ALA A 228 15.58 7.22 35.34
#